data_AF-A0A2D0JJS5-F1
#
_entry.id   AF-A0A2D0JJS5-F1
#
_cell.length_a   1.000
_cell.length_b   1.000
_cell.length_c   1.000
_cell.angle_alpha   90.00
_cell.angle_beta   90.00
_cell.angle_gamma   90.00
#
_symmetry.space_group_name_H-M   'P 1'
#
loop_
_entity.id
_entity.type
_entity.pdbx_description
1 polymer ?
#
loop_
_entity_poly.entity_id
_entity_poly.type
_entity_poly.pdbx_seq_one_letter_code
_entity_poly.pdbx_strand_id
1 'polypeptide(L)'
;MNIDVIELANEIEKLQMKAAMELCNSWMIERLMLTNSIALYLLGKGDKEEAMAWMEGLLDWTDEDFLSEVEENASDLNSWFSNRTKDEISYHSALEIIHSETPSVEKIKKLLEEAAKKLAEYENMEPVAWMCQLRGSIFYTDSASTADRWSNNKDANIVPLYRHPNK
;
A
#
# COMPACT_ATOMS: atom_id res chain seq x y z
N MET A 1 -22.97 -6.78 -18.34
CA MET A 1 -22.13 -6.89 -17.14
C MET A 1 -20.89 -7.76 -17.44
N ASN A 2 -20.08 -7.37 -18.43
CA ASN A 2 -18.87 -8.13 -18.82
C ASN A 2 -17.67 -7.22 -19.19
N ILE A 3 -17.87 -5.90 -19.14
CA ILE A 3 -16.82 -4.89 -19.38
C ILE A 3 -16.01 -4.65 -18.09
N ASP A 4 -16.58 -4.92 -16.89
CA ASP A 4 -15.94 -4.68 -15.57
C ASP A 4 -14.79 -5.65 -15.21
N VAL A 5 -14.91 -6.94 -15.53
CA VAL A 5 -13.95 -7.96 -15.04
C VAL A 5 -12.64 -7.92 -15.82
N ILE A 6 -12.71 -7.71 -17.14
CA ILE A 6 -11.53 -7.64 -18.00
C ILE A 6 -10.76 -6.33 -17.76
N GLU A 7 -11.48 -5.22 -17.58
CA GLU A 7 -10.86 -3.93 -17.28
C GLU A 7 -10.18 -3.96 -15.90
N LEU A 8 -10.82 -4.57 -14.89
CA LEU A 8 -10.23 -4.76 -13.58
C LEU A 8 -8.97 -5.65 -13.62
N ALA A 9 -9.00 -6.76 -14.38
CA ALA A 9 -7.84 -7.63 -14.51
C ALA A 9 -6.65 -6.90 -15.16
N ASN A 10 -6.89 -6.12 -16.21
CA ASN A 10 -5.85 -5.31 -16.87
C ASN A 10 -5.28 -4.23 -15.94
N GLU A 11 -6.13 -3.59 -15.12
CA GLU A 11 -5.66 -2.58 -14.16
C GLU A 11 -4.84 -3.22 -13.03
N ILE A 12 -5.22 -4.41 -12.56
CA ILE A 12 -4.45 -5.18 -11.58
C ILE A 12 -3.08 -5.55 -12.14
N GLU A 13 -2.99 -6.03 -13.38
CA GLU A 13 -1.71 -6.37 -14.00
C GLU A 13 -0.80 -5.14 -14.11
N LYS A 14 -1.33 -4.01 -14.60
CA LYS A 14 -0.59 -2.73 -14.65
C LYS A 14 -0.10 -2.30 -13.27
N LEU A 15 -0.94 -2.43 -12.25
CA LEU A 15 -0.59 -2.14 -10.87
C LEU A 15 0.51 -3.04 -10.33
N GLN A 16 0.47 -4.33 -10.63
CA GLN A 16 1.50 -5.27 -10.22
C GLN A 16 2.84 -4.94 -10.88
N MET A 17 2.83 -4.59 -12.17
CA MET A 17 4.03 -4.12 -12.87
C MET A 17 4.59 -2.85 -12.23
N LYS A 18 3.73 -1.86 -11.95
CA LYS A 18 4.14 -0.61 -11.28
C LYS A 18 4.66 -0.86 -9.87
N ALA A 19 3.98 -1.68 -9.08
CA ALA A 19 4.42 -2.03 -7.74
C ALA A 19 5.78 -2.75 -7.77
N ALA A 20 6.01 -3.62 -8.76
CA ALA A 20 7.32 -4.24 -8.96
C ALA A 20 8.40 -3.21 -9.34
N MET A 21 8.09 -2.25 -10.21
CA MET A 21 9.00 -1.15 -10.55
C MET A 21 9.31 -0.29 -9.34
N GLU A 22 8.31 0.12 -8.56
CA GLU A 22 8.50 0.90 -7.34
C GLU A 22 9.27 0.15 -6.26
N LEU A 23 9.10 -1.17 -6.16
CA LEU A 23 9.90 -2.02 -5.28
C LEU A 23 11.37 -2.05 -5.72
N CYS A 24 11.64 -2.20 -7.02
CA CYS A 24 13.00 -2.12 -7.58
C CYS A 24 13.62 -0.75 -7.30
N ASN A 25 12.88 0.34 -7.53
CA ASN A 25 13.31 1.70 -7.23
C ASN A 25 13.62 1.87 -5.73
N SER A 26 12.74 1.37 -4.86
CA SER A 26 12.91 1.42 -3.41
C SER A 26 14.17 0.67 -2.96
N TRP A 27 14.44 -0.50 -3.53
CA TRP A 27 15.67 -1.25 -3.25
C TRP A 27 16.92 -0.52 -3.74
N MET A 28 16.86 0.12 -4.89
CA MET A 28 17.95 0.96 -5.40
C MET A 28 18.20 2.15 -4.48
N ILE A 29 17.14 2.83 -4.00
CA ILE A 29 17.24 3.93 -3.03
C ILE A 29 17.83 3.45 -1.70
N GLU A 30 17.34 2.35 -1.12
CA GLU A 30 17.84 1.80 0.14
C GLU A 30 19.34 1.51 0.05
N ARG A 31 19.76 0.90 -1.06
CA ARG A 31 21.15 0.60 -1.34
C ARG A 31 21.99 1.86 -1.52
N LEU A 32 21.54 2.86 -2.28
CA LEU A 32 22.20 4.17 -2.37
C LEU A 32 22.41 4.78 -0.98
N MET A 33 21.38 4.73 -0.12
CA MET A 33 21.44 5.26 1.25
C MET A 33 22.44 4.49 2.13
N LEU A 34 22.47 3.17 2.04
CA LEU A 34 23.42 2.32 2.78
C LEU A 34 24.85 2.57 2.32
N THR A 35 25.12 2.56 1.01
CA THR A 35 26.44 2.84 0.45
C THR A 35 26.93 4.23 0.85
N ASN A 36 26.07 5.26 0.74
CA ASN A 36 26.40 6.61 1.21
C ASN A 36 26.74 6.62 2.71
N SER A 37 25.99 5.90 3.53
CA SER A 37 26.25 5.80 4.97
C SER A 37 27.59 5.12 5.27
N ILE A 38 27.93 4.06 4.53
CA ILE A 38 29.22 3.36 4.64
C ILE A 38 30.37 4.28 4.21
N ALA A 39 30.25 4.92 3.05
CA ALA A 39 31.25 5.84 2.54
C ALA A 39 31.49 7.01 3.51
N LEU A 40 30.43 7.62 4.05
CA LEU A 40 30.54 8.68 5.06
C LEU A 40 31.23 8.20 6.34
N TYR A 41 30.92 6.98 6.81
CA TYR A 41 31.59 6.39 7.96
C TYR A 41 33.09 6.20 7.72
N LEU A 42 33.47 5.64 6.57
CA LEU A 42 34.86 5.38 6.18
C LEU A 42 35.64 6.68 5.99
N LEU A 43 35.05 7.69 5.34
CA LEU A 43 35.61 9.04 5.25
C LEU A 43 35.86 9.65 6.63
N GLY A 44 34.93 9.48 7.58
CA GLY A 44 35.10 9.89 8.97
C GLY A 44 36.24 9.17 9.71
N LYS A 45 36.64 7.97 9.25
CA LYS A 45 37.81 7.22 9.73
C LYS A 45 39.11 7.55 8.99
N GLY A 46 39.02 8.33 7.91
CA GLY A 46 40.16 8.65 7.04
C GLY A 46 40.44 7.58 5.99
N ASP A 47 39.60 6.56 5.87
CA ASP A 47 39.74 5.48 4.89
C ASP A 47 39.08 5.87 3.55
N LYS A 48 39.79 6.71 2.79
CA LYS A 48 39.28 7.29 1.55
C LYS A 48 39.20 6.28 0.41
N GLU A 49 40.15 5.34 0.36
CA GLU A 49 40.25 4.35 -0.72
C GLU A 49 39.06 3.39 -0.67
N GLU A 50 38.76 2.85 0.51
CA GLU A 50 37.59 1.99 0.71
C GLU A 50 36.29 2.78 0.48
N ALA A 51 36.20 4.04 0.95
CA ALA A 51 35.02 4.87 0.70
C ALA A 51 34.77 5.10 -0.80
N MET A 52 35.82 5.32 -1.59
CA MET A 52 35.70 5.46 -3.05
C MET A 52 35.28 4.15 -3.69
N ALA A 53 35.86 3.01 -3.29
CA ALA A 53 35.49 1.71 -3.83
C ALA A 53 33.99 1.38 -3.62
N TRP A 54 33.43 1.72 -2.45
CA TRP A 54 31.99 1.59 -2.18
C TRP A 54 31.14 2.47 -3.09
N MET A 55 31.56 3.70 -3.37
CA MET A 55 30.83 4.64 -4.22
C MET A 55 30.93 4.27 -5.71
N GLU A 56 32.09 3.80 -6.18
CA GLU A 56 32.29 3.36 -7.56
C GLU A 56 31.48 2.09 -7.86
N GLY A 57 31.49 1.11 -6.95
CA GLY A 57 30.71 -0.13 -7.11
C GLY A 57 29.19 0.08 -7.14
N LEU A 58 28.71 1.26 -6.71
CA LEU A 58 27.30 1.65 -6.82
C LEU A 58 26.91 2.06 -8.24
N LEU A 59 27.83 2.71 -8.95
CA LEU A 59 27.63 3.25 -10.30
C LEU A 59 27.64 2.14 -11.36
N ASP A 60 28.37 1.06 -11.09
CA ASP A 60 28.38 -0.16 -11.93
C ASP A 60 26.98 -0.79 -12.07
N TRP A 61 26.01 -0.41 -11.25
CA TRP A 61 24.67 -1.01 -11.20
C TRP A 61 23.57 -0.17 -11.82
N THR A 62 23.84 1.10 -12.13
CA THR A 62 22.79 2.03 -12.58
C THR A 62 22.60 2.04 -14.09
N ASP A 63 23.41 1.33 -14.87
CA ASP A 63 23.48 1.36 -16.36
C ASP A 63 23.60 2.79 -16.97
N GLU A 64 23.69 3.82 -16.12
CA GLU A 64 23.78 5.25 -16.43
C GLU A 64 25.21 5.74 -16.17
N ASP A 65 25.75 6.53 -17.10
CA ASP A 65 27.09 7.11 -17.02
C ASP A 65 27.09 8.44 -16.25
N PHE A 66 26.77 8.37 -14.96
CA PHE A 66 26.75 9.54 -14.10
C PHE A 66 28.13 10.19 -13.91
N LEU A 67 29.21 9.42 -14.01
CA LEU A 67 30.57 9.93 -13.81
C LEU A 67 30.94 10.92 -14.92
N SER A 68 30.72 10.54 -16.18
CA SER A 68 30.97 11.45 -17.30
C SER A 68 30.15 12.74 -17.19
N GLU A 69 28.87 12.65 -16.83
CA GLU A 69 28.03 13.84 -16.62
C GLU A 69 28.57 14.75 -15.49
N VAL A 70 29.00 14.16 -14.37
CA VAL A 70 29.58 14.92 -13.25
C VAL A 70 30.88 15.59 -13.65
N GLU A 71 31.74 14.92 -14.40
CA GLU A 71 33.00 15.47 -14.91
C GLU A 71 32.77 16.66 -15.86
N GLU A 72 31.81 16.54 -16.78
CA GLU A 72 31.42 17.62 -17.71
C GLU A 72 30.89 18.86 -16.97
N ASN A 73 30.33 18.69 -15.78
CA ASN A 73 29.72 19.74 -14.97
C ASN A 73 30.55 20.13 -13.73
N ALA A 74 31.81 19.68 -13.63
CA ALA A 74 32.65 19.83 -12.44
C ALA A 74 32.88 21.29 -12.00
N SER A 75 32.75 22.25 -12.92
CA SER A 75 32.88 23.68 -12.60
C SER A 75 31.75 24.23 -11.73
N ASP A 76 30.56 23.62 -11.76
CA ASP A 76 29.40 24.04 -10.97
C ASP A 76 28.40 22.89 -10.73
N LEU A 77 28.81 21.94 -9.90
CA LEU A 77 28.01 20.77 -9.53
C LEU A 77 26.69 21.14 -8.84
N ASN A 78 26.65 22.24 -8.09
CA ASN A 78 25.43 22.65 -7.39
C ASN A 78 24.36 23.11 -8.38
N SER A 79 24.73 23.88 -9.40
CA SER A 79 23.78 24.28 -10.45
C SER A 79 23.36 23.10 -11.30
N TRP A 80 24.28 22.19 -11.66
CA TRP A 80 23.93 20.95 -12.37
C TRP A 80 22.93 20.11 -11.58
N PHE A 81 23.22 19.83 -10.30
CA PHE A 81 22.33 19.07 -9.43
C PHE A 81 20.96 19.75 -9.33
N SER A 82 20.93 21.04 -9.01
CA SER A 82 19.68 21.80 -8.87
C SER A 82 18.86 21.82 -10.15
N ASN A 83 19.50 21.84 -11.33
CA ASN A 83 18.82 21.76 -12.61
C ASN A 83 18.28 20.36 -12.89
N ARG A 84 19.06 19.30 -12.60
CA ARG A 84 18.63 17.90 -12.79
C ARG A 84 17.46 17.54 -11.89
N THR A 85 17.43 18.07 -10.67
CA THR A 85 16.36 17.79 -9.69
C THR A 85 15.19 18.78 -9.77
N LYS A 86 15.24 19.79 -10.65
CA LYS A 86 14.31 20.92 -10.64
C LYS A 86 12.85 20.51 -10.83
N ASP A 87 12.63 19.52 -11.67
CA ASP A 87 11.29 19.04 -12.05
C ASP A 87 10.94 17.71 -11.35
N GLU A 88 11.69 17.35 -10.29
CA GLU A 88 11.38 16.16 -9.50
C GLU A 88 10.00 16.25 -8.84
N ILE A 89 9.30 15.12 -8.86
CA ILE A 89 7.92 15.03 -8.43
C ILE A 89 7.87 14.95 -6.90
N SER A 90 7.10 15.83 -6.26
CA SER A 90 6.85 15.75 -4.82
C SER A 90 6.08 14.46 -4.46
N TYR A 91 6.19 13.99 -3.22
CA TYR A 91 5.40 12.83 -2.73
C TYR A 91 3.90 12.98 -3.02
N HIS A 92 3.34 14.18 -2.80
CA HIS A 92 1.92 14.42 -3.02
C HIS A 92 1.55 14.32 -4.52
N SER A 93 2.37 14.91 -5.38
CA SER A 93 2.19 14.85 -6.84
C SER A 93 2.34 13.42 -7.37
N ALA A 94 3.27 12.64 -6.84
CA ALA A 94 3.43 11.23 -7.18
C ALA A 94 2.18 10.41 -6.79
N LEU A 95 1.63 10.67 -5.60
CA LEU A 95 0.40 10.02 -5.13
C LEU A 95 -0.81 10.34 -6.04
N GLU A 96 -0.95 11.60 -6.46
CA GLU A 96 -2.02 12.01 -7.38
C GLU A 96 -1.92 11.30 -8.74
N ILE A 97 -0.70 11.18 -9.28
CA ILE A 97 -0.44 10.42 -10.51
C ILE A 97 -0.86 8.96 -10.32
N ILE A 98 -0.41 8.30 -9.26
CA ILE A 98 -0.77 6.91 -8.97
C ILE A 98 -2.28 6.74 -8.91
N HIS A 99 -3.00 7.58 -8.15
CA HIS A 99 -4.46 7.51 -8.08
C HIS A 99 -5.13 7.71 -9.45
N SER A 100 -4.61 8.60 -10.28
CA SER A 100 -5.13 8.86 -11.62
C SER A 100 -4.94 7.68 -12.57
N GLU A 101 -3.85 6.93 -12.41
CA GLU A 101 -3.51 5.79 -13.24
C GLU A 101 -4.16 4.49 -12.78
N THR A 102 -4.75 4.48 -11.57
CA THR A 102 -5.36 3.30 -10.94
C THR A 102 -6.79 3.59 -10.43
N PRO A 103 -7.69 4.07 -11.32
CA PRO A 103 -9.00 4.55 -10.91
C PRO A 103 -9.93 3.44 -10.36
N SER A 104 -9.81 2.19 -10.83
CA SER A 104 -10.61 1.07 -10.31
C SER A 104 -10.15 0.65 -8.92
N VAL A 105 -8.86 0.74 -8.63
CA VAL A 105 -8.37 0.50 -7.25
C VAL A 105 -8.86 1.58 -6.29
N GLU A 106 -8.86 2.84 -6.70
CA GLU A 106 -9.44 3.91 -5.87
C GLU A 106 -10.96 3.72 -5.69
N LYS A 107 -11.67 3.23 -6.71
CA LYS A 107 -13.08 2.85 -6.60
C LYS A 107 -13.30 1.70 -5.62
N ILE A 108 -12.48 0.65 -5.68
CA ILE A 108 -12.56 -0.50 -4.75
C ILE A 108 -12.28 -0.04 -3.33
N LYS A 109 -11.24 0.77 -3.11
CA LYS A 109 -10.91 1.34 -1.80
C LYS A 109 -12.11 2.10 -1.21
N LYS A 110 -12.76 2.97 -1.99
CA LYS A 110 -13.97 3.69 -1.56
C LYS A 110 -15.11 2.74 -1.19
N LEU A 111 -15.35 1.70 -1.99
CA LEU A 111 -16.37 0.69 -1.68
C LEU A 111 -16.07 -0.06 -0.37
N LEU A 112 -14.80 -0.39 -0.12
CA LEU A 112 -14.36 -1.03 1.12
C LEU A 112 -14.49 -0.09 2.33
N GLU A 113 -14.16 1.19 2.17
CA GLU A 113 -14.35 2.21 3.22
C GLU A 113 -15.83 2.42 3.55
N GLU A 114 -16.70 2.46 2.54
CA GLU A 114 -18.15 2.52 2.75
C GLU A 114 -18.69 1.27 3.43
N ALA A 115 -18.21 0.09 3.03
CA ALA A 115 -18.57 -1.18 3.67
C ALA A 115 -18.11 -1.22 5.14
N ALA A 116 -16.90 -0.74 5.43
CA ALA A 116 -16.37 -0.64 6.78
C ALA A 116 -17.20 0.31 7.66
N LYS A 117 -17.63 1.46 7.12
CA LYS A 117 -18.53 2.38 7.82
C LYS A 117 -19.89 1.73 8.13
N LYS A 118 -20.48 1.04 7.15
CA LYS A 118 -21.74 0.30 7.37
C LYS A 118 -21.59 -0.79 8.42
N LEU A 119 -20.49 -1.53 8.41
CA LEU A 119 -20.20 -2.55 9.43
C LEU A 119 -20.11 -1.92 10.83
N ALA A 120 -19.39 -0.80 10.96
CA ALA A 120 -19.32 -0.07 12.22
C ALA A 120 -20.69 0.47 12.68
N GLU A 121 -21.57 0.87 11.75
CA GLU A 121 -22.96 1.20 12.08
C GLU A 121 -23.71 -0.02 12.63
N TYR A 122 -23.60 -1.18 11.97
CA TYR A 122 -24.24 -2.43 12.44
C TYR A 122 -23.73 -2.89 13.81
N GLU A 123 -22.44 -2.73 14.11
CA GLU A 123 -21.87 -3.08 15.42
C GLU A 123 -22.43 -2.24 16.57
N ASN A 124 -22.90 -1.02 16.28
CA ASN A 124 -23.50 -0.12 17.27
C ASN A 124 -25.04 -0.20 17.32
N MET A 125 -25.66 -1.06 16.50
CA MET A 125 -27.11 -1.27 16.52
C MET A 125 -27.49 -2.36 17.51
N GLU A 126 -28.64 -2.21 18.16
CA GLU A 126 -29.27 -3.30 18.88
C GLU A 126 -29.84 -4.32 17.87
N PRO A 127 -29.58 -5.62 18.03
CA PRO A 127 -30.19 -6.65 17.20
C PRO A 127 -31.72 -6.60 17.33
N VAL A 128 -32.41 -6.69 16.21
CA VAL A 128 -33.90 -6.77 16.19
C VAL A 128 -34.39 -8.21 16.25
N ALA A 129 -33.50 -9.17 15.97
CA ALA A 129 -33.74 -10.60 16.07
C ALA A 129 -32.40 -11.35 16.15
N TRP A 130 -32.47 -12.65 16.42
CA TRP A 130 -31.33 -13.57 16.43
C TRP A 130 -31.66 -14.83 15.64
N MET A 131 -30.71 -15.26 14.82
CA MET A 131 -30.73 -16.56 14.17
C MET A 131 -29.87 -17.53 14.99
N CYS A 132 -30.34 -18.76 15.20
CA CYS A 132 -29.55 -19.85 15.77
C CYS A 132 -29.49 -21.00 14.79
N GLN A 133 -28.27 -21.42 14.45
CA GLN A 133 -28.01 -22.64 13.71
C GLN A 133 -27.55 -23.73 14.67
N LEU A 134 -28.31 -24.80 14.78
CA LEU A 134 -28.02 -25.94 15.64
C LEU A 134 -28.17 -27.23 14.84
N ARG A 135 -27.05 -27.94 14.64
CA ARG A 135 -27.00 -29.26 13.97
C ARG A 135 -27.76 -29.29 12.62
N GLY A 136 -27.60 -28.24 11.83
CA GLY A 136 -28.21 -28.12 10.49
C GLY A 136 -29.65 -27.58 10.47
N SER A 137 -30.29 -27.35 11.63
CA SER A 137 -31.57 -26.63 11.73
C SER A 137 -31.36 -25.15 12.02
N ILE A 138 -32.24 -24.30 11.51
CA ILE A 138 -32.20 -22.85 11.69
C ILE A 138 -33.45 -22.41 12.45
N PHE A 139 -33.26 -21.62 13.50
CA PHE A 139 -34.31 -21.03 14.34
C PHE A 139 -34.15 -19.51 14.38
N TYR A 140 -35.26 -18.80 14.58
CA TYR A 140 -35.29 -17.34 14.68
C TYR A 140 -36.06 -16.92 15.94
N THR A 141 -35.62 -15.85 16.59
CA THR A 141 -36.29 -15.23 17.74
C THR A 141 -36.08 -13.73 17.74
N ASP A 142 -37.07 -12.96 18.19
CA ASP A 142 -36.96 -11.52 18.49
C ASP A 142 -36.69 -11.26 19.99
N SER A 143 -36.57 -12.33 20.79
CA SER A 143 -36.33 -12.28 22.22
C SER A 143 -34.85 -12.47 22.56
N ALA A 144 -34.22 -11.42 23.10
CA ALA A 144 -32.84 -11.45 23.56
C ALA A 144 -32.59 -12.53 24.61
N SER A 145 -33.53 -12.75 25.52
CA SER A 145 -33.43 -13.80 26.55
C SER A 145 -33.52 -15.21 25.98
N THR A 146 -34.22 -15.39 24.85
CA THR A 146 -34.26 -16.67 24.12
C THR A 146 -32.95 -16.91 23.38
N ALA A 147 -32.37 -15.87 22.77
CA ALA A 147 -31.04 -15.94 22.15
C ALA A 147 -29.95 -16.27 23.17
N ASP A 148 -29.99 -15.65 24.35
CA ASP A 148 -29.03 -15.92 25.44
C ASP A 148 -29.16 -17.37 25.97
N ARG A 149 -30.36 -17.94 25.98
CA ARG A 149 -30.52 -19.37 26.29
C ARG A 149 -29.84 -20.27 25.26
N TRP A 150 -29.89 -19.92 23.98
CA TRP A 150 -29.19 -20.65 22.94
C TRP A 150 -27.66 -20.56 23.09
N SER A 151 -27.13 -19.45 23.60
CA SER A 151 -25.67 -19.21 23.69
C SER A 151 -24.98 -20.17 24.67
N ASN A 152 -25.75 -20.70 25.63
CA ASN A 152 -25.31 -21.74 26.56
C ASN A 152 -25.05 -23.10 25.87
N ASN A 153 -25.48 -23.27 24.62
CA ASN A 153 -25.20 -24.47 23.83
C ASN A 153 -23.98 -24.23 22.94
N LYS A 154 -22.88 -24.97 23.21
CA LYS A 154 -21.63 -24.89 22.45
C LYS A 154 -21.76 -25.30 20.98
N ASP A 155 -22.79 -26.05 20.62
CA ASP A 155 -23.08 -26.47 19.24
C ASP A 155 -23.94 -25.43 18.48
N ALA A 156 -24.40 -24.37 19.14
CA ALA A 156 -25.23 -23.33 18.54
C ALA A 156 -24.38 -22.19 17.99
N ASN A 157 -24.53 -21.89 16.70
CA ASN A 157 -24.01 -20.65 16.11
C ASN A 157 -25.11 -19.59 16.11
N ILE A 158 -24.91 -18.52 16.88
CA ILE A 158 -25.89 -17.45 17.01
C ILE A 158 -25.42 -16.23 16.23
N VAL A 159 -26.28 -15.76 15.33
CA VAL A 159 -26.01 -14.60 14.50
C VAL A 159 -27.05 -13.52 14.82
N PRO A 160 -26.65 -12.35 15.34
CA PRO A 160 -27.58 -11.23 15.51
C PRO A 160 -28.04 -10.73 14.15
N LEU A 161 -29.33 -10.41 14.04
CA LEU A 161 -29.96 -9.88 12.84
C LEU A 161 -30.34 -8.42 13.09
N TYR A 162 -29.86 -7.54 12.20
CA TYR A 162 -30.10 -6.10 12.28
C TYR A 162 -31.10 -5.66 11.23
N ARG A 163 -31.92 -4.66 11.56
CA ARG A 163 -32.77 -4.00 10.57
C ARG A 163 -31.90 -3.05 9.75
N HIS A 164 -31.96 -3.13 8.43
CA HIS A 164 -31.21 -2.23 7.57
C HIS A 164 -31.63 -0.76 7.86
N PRO A 165 -30.70 0.20 8.04
CA PRO A 165 -31.02 1.56 8.49
C PRO A 165 -32.00 2.37 7.60
N ASN A 166 -32.25 1.91 6.36
CA ASN A 166 -32.97 2.66 5.31
C ASN A 166 -34.18 1.88 4.74
N LYS A 167 -34.80 1.00 5.53
CA LYS A 167 -36.05 0.29 5.15
C LYS A 167 -37.06 0.29 6.29
#